data_AF-A0A534JRI3-F1
#
_entry.id   AF-A0A534JRI3-F1
#
_cell.length_a   1.000
_cell.length_b   1.000
_cell.length_c   1.000
_cell.angle_alpha   90.00
_cell.angle_beta   90.00
_cell.angle_gamma   90.00
#
_symmetry.space_group_name_H-M   'P 1'
#
loop_
_entity.id
_entity.type
_entity.pdbx_description
1 polymer ?
#
loop_
_entity_poly.entity_id
_entity_poly.type
_entity_poly.pdbx_seq_one_letter_code
_entity_poly.pdbx_strand_id
1 'polypeptide(L)'
;MTDDANDVAGRILADMRGIWGEMATAMLRKRLRDVCANPAQLTPAELRAVVQLLQEKTLPSVLGSEGAEQKAKLWMSWVDDGRS
;
A
#
# COMPACT_ATOMS: atom_id res chain seq x y z
N MET A 1 -8.11 15.43 4.61
CA MET A 1 -7.07 14.67 5.33
C MET A 1 -7.38 13.18 5.47
N THR A 2 -8.59 12.74 5.86
CA THR A 2 -8.97 11.30 5.80
C THR A 2 -9.39 10.84 4.41
N ASP A 3 -9.92 11.76 3.59
CA ASP A 3 -10.37 11.48 2.22
C ASP A 3 -9.18 11.13 1.32
N ASP A 4 -8.12 11.94 1.40
CA ASP A 4 -6.90 11.80 0.60
C ASP A 4 -6.18 10.46 0.81
N ALA A 5 -6.09 10.00 2.07
CA ALA A 5 -5.44 8.74 2.39
C ALA A 5 -6.24 7.53 1.91
N ASN A 6 -7.57 7.61 1.91
CA ASN A 6 -8.43 6.56 1.38
C ASN A 6 -8.36 6.51 -0.16
N ASP A 7 -8.27 7.67 -0.83
CA ASP A 7 -8.04 7.74 -2.28
C ASP A 7 -6.69 7.13 -2.68
N VAL A 8 -5.62 7.46 -1.95
CA VAL A 8 -4.30 6.86 -2.19
C VAL A 8 -4.34 5.35 -1.92
N ALA A 9 -5.00 4.89 -0.86
CA ALA A 9 -5.18 3.46 -0.61
C ALA A 9 -5.97 2.77 -1.73
N GLY A 10 -6.99 3.42 -2.30
CA GLY A 10 -7.71 2.95 -3.47
C GLY A 10 -6.83 2.84 -4.71
N ARG A 11 -5.97 3.83 -4.95
CA ARG A 11 -4.98 3.82 -6.05
C ARG A 11 -3.95 2.71 -5.89
N ILE A 12 -3.42 2.51 -4.68
CA ILE A 12 -2.52 1.39 -4.35
C ILE A 12 -3.24 0.07 -4.60
N LEU A 13 -4.49 -0.10 -4.15
CA LEU A 13 -5.26 -1.32 -4.37
C LEU A 13 -5.47 -1.61 -5.87
N ALA A 14 -5.74 -0.59 -6.68
CA ALA A 14 -5.88 -0.76 -8.14
C ALA A 14 -4.58 -1.27 -8.77
N ASP A 15 -3.43 -0.73 -8.37
CA ASP A 15 -2.12 -1.20 -8.86
C ASP A 15 -1.79 -2.61 -8.34
N MET A 16 -2.13 -2.91 -7.06
CA MET A 16 -1.99 -4.25 -6.48
C MET A 16 -2.80 -5.31 -7.25
N ARG A 17 -3.96 -4.96 -7.80
CA ARG A 17 -4.75 -5.88 -8.66
C ARG A 17 -4.00 -6.24 -9.94
N GLY A 18 -3.16 -5.37 -10.47
CA GLY A 18 -2.28 -5.69 -11.60
C GLY A 18 -1.19 -6.73 -11.26
N ILE A 19 -0.85 -6.88 -9.98
CA ILE A 19 0.20 -7.81 -9.51
C ILE A 19 -0.42 -9.13 -9.02
N TRP A 20 -1.48 -9.05 -8.21
CA TRP A 20 -2.05 -10.19 -7.48
C TRP A 20 -3.49 -10.52 -7.89
N GLY A 21 -4.07 -9.83 -8.86
CA GLY A 21 -5.46 -10.03 -9.30
C GLY A 21 -6.45 -9.90 -8.15
N GLU A 22 -7.39 -10.83 -8.07
CA GLU A 22 -8.45 -10.88 -7.05
C GLU A 22 -7.89 -10.95 -5.62
N MET A 23 -6.67 -11.46 -5.42
CA MET A 23 -6.06 -11.57 -4.09
C MET A 23 -5.61 -10.21 -3.52
N ALA A 24 -5.49 -9.17 -4.35
CA ALA A 24 -5.00 -7.85 -3.95
C ALA A 24 -5.77 -7.28 -2.74
N THR A 25 -7.10 -7.40 -2.75
CA THR A 25 -7.95 -6.90 -1.66
C THR A 25 -7.68 -7.64 -0.34
N ALA A 26 -7.54 -8.96 -0.41
CA ALA A 26 -7.26 -9.77 0.78
C ALA A 26 -5.87 -9.48 1.35
N MET A 27 -4.89 -9.27 0.47
CA MET A 27 -3.53 -8.90 0.85
C MET A 27 -3.48 -7.54 1.51
N LEU A 28 -4.11 -6.52 0.92
CA LEU A 28 -4.15 -5.18 1.51
C LEU A 28 -4.83 -5.19 2.88
N ARG A 29 -5.98 -5.86 3.01
CA ARG A 29 -6.68 -6.00 4.31
C ARG A 29 -5.83 -6.72 5.35
N LYS A 30 -5.06 -7.73 4.95
CA LYS A 30 -4.13 -8.40 5.85
C LYS A 30 -3.07 -7.42 6.36
N ARG A 31 -2.44 -6.66 5.48
CA ARG A 31 -1.39 -5.70 5.85
C ARG A 31 -1.90 -4.54 6.69
N LEU A 32 -3.10 -4.05 6.41
CA LEU A 32 -3.76 -3.05 7.25
C LEU A 32 -3.97 -3.56 8.68
N ARG A 33 -4.40 -4.83 8.84
CA ARG A 33 -4.49 -5.46 10.16
C ARG A 33 -3.14 -5.65 10.82
N ASP A 34 -2.10 -6.02 10.07
CA ASP A 34 -0.75 -6.20 10.59
C ASP A 34 -0.19 -4.89 11.21
N VAL A 35 -0.64 -3.72 10.75
CA VAL A 35 -0.26 -2.40 11.29
C VAL A 35 -1.34 -1.76 12.17
N CYS A 36 -2.38 -2.51 12.54
CA CYS A 36 -3.52 -2.03 13.35
C CYS A 36 -4.26 -0.81 12.77
N ALA A 37 -4.24 -0.62 11.44
CA ALA A 37 -4.87 0.52 10.79
C ALA A 37 -6.38 0.32 10.60
N ASN A 38 -7.15 1.40 10.81
CA ASN A 38 -8.58 1.40 10.51
C ASN A 38 -8.83 1.79 9.03
N PRO A 39 -9.40 0.89 8.20
CA PRO A 39 -9.69 1.21 6.79
C PRO A 39 -10.70 2.34 6.59
N ALA A 40 -11.51 2.68 7.60
CA ALA A 40 -12.44 3.81 7.52
C ALA A 40 -11.79 5.16 7.86
N GLN A 41 -10.62 5.15 8.51
CA GLN A 41 -9.95 6.35 9.02
C GLN A 41 -8.45 6.24 8.81
N LEU A 42 -8.04 5.91 7.59
CA LEU A 42 -6.66 5.67 7.28
C LEU A 42 -5.87 6.97 7.34
N THR A 43 -4.73 6.95 8.03
CA THR A 43 -3.80 8.07 8.06
C THR A 43 -2.65 7.85 7.07
N PRO A 44 -2.00 8.92 6.59
CA PRO A 44 -0.81 8.79 5.76
C PRO A 44 0.31 7.99 6.45
N ALA A 45 0.46 8.10 7.78
CA ALA A 45 1.46 7.35 8.53
C ALA A 45 1.21 5.83 8.50
N GLU A 46 -0.04 5.42 8.70
CA GLU A 46 -0.44 4.01 8.59
C GLU A 46 -0.25 3.49 7.16
N LEU A 47 -0.56 4.30 6.15
CA LEU A 47 -0.37 3.91 4.76
C LEU A 47 1.11 3.72 4.40
N ARG A 48 2.00 4.59 4.90
CA ARG A 48 3.46 4.39 4.77
C ARG A 48 3.90 3.08 5.42
N ALA A 49 3.40 2.76 6.62
CA ALA A 49 3.70 1.50 7.29
C ALA A 49 3.22 0.28 6.49
N VAL A 50 2.05 0.35 5.87
CA VAL A 50 1.55 -0.70 4.96
C VAL A 50 2.48 -0.87 3.75
N VAL A 51 2.89 0.22 3.11
CA VAL A 51 3.80 0.17 1.95
C VAL A 51 5.14 -0.44 2.32
N GLN A 52 5.72 -0.08 3.48
CA GLN A 52 6.93 -0.69 4.01
C GLN A 52 6.75 -2.20 4.22
N LEU A 53 5.65 -2.61 4.86
CA LEU A 53 5.40 -4.02 5.10
C LEU A 53 5.20 -4.83 3.81
N LEU A 54 4.59 -4.22 2.79
CA LEU A 54 4.48 -4.81 1.45
C LEU A 54 5.86 -4.96 0.80
N GLN A 55 6.71 -3.93 0.87
CA GLN A 55 8.08 -3.94 0.37
C GLN A 55 8.93 -5.04 1.04
N GLU A 56 8.82 -5.21 2.34
CA GLU A 56 9.67 -6.15 3.07
C GLU A 56 9.20 -7.60 2.93
N LYS A 57 7.88 -7.83 2.98
CA LYS A 57 7.33 -9.18 3.20
C LYS A 57 6.55 -9.76 2.04
N THR A 58 6.27 -8.98 1.01
CA THR A 58 5.29 -9.40 -0.01
C THR A 58 5.80 -9.20 -1.42
N LEU A 59 6.26 -8.00 -1.75
CA LEU A 59 6.72 -7.64 -3.08
C LEU A 59 7.96 -8.41 -3.54
N PRO A 60 8.98 -8.69 -2.70
CA PRO A 60 10.22 -9.34 -3.17
C PRO A 60 9.98 -10.75 -3.69
N SER A 61 9.00 -11.46 -3.13
CA SER A 61 8.65 -12.81 -3.57
C SER A 61 7.93 -12.86 -4.92
N VAL A 62 7.46 -11.71 -5.43
CA VAL A 62 6.70 -11.63 -6.69
C VAL A 62 7.44 -10.84 -7.77
N LEU A 63 8.10 -9.74 -7.38
CA LEU A 63 8.77 -8.82 -8.30
C LEU A 63 10.31 -8.86 -8.19
N GLY A 64 10.86 -9.68 -7.29
CA GLY A 64 12.26 -9.59 -6.88
C GLY A 64 12.55 -8.35 -6.03
N SER A 65 13.73 -8.29 -5.42
CA SER A 65 14.09 -7.21 -4.49
C SER A 65 14.09 -5.83 -5.16
N GLU A 66 14.62 -5.73 -6.38
CA GLU A 66 14.68 -4.47 -7.12
C GLU A 66 13.28 -3.98 -7.53
N GLY A 67 12.44 -4.88 -8.04
CA GLY A 67 11.05 -4.55 -8.38
C GLY A 67 10.22 -4.15 -7.16
N ALA A 68 10.47 -4.80 -6.02
CA ALA A 68 9.84 -4.44 -4.75
C ALA A 68 10.21 -3.02 -4.29
N GLU A 69 11.49 -2.66 -4.37
CA GLU A 69 11.97 -1.33 -4.00
C GLU A 69 11.39 -0.25 -4.93
N GLN A 70 11.44 -0.45 -6.25
CA GLN A 70 10.88 0.50 -7.21
C GLN A 70 9.38 0.71 -6.99
N LYS A 71 8.63 -0.38 -6.76
CA LYS A 71 7.19 -0.31 -6.53
C LYS A 71 6.86 0.39 -5.21
N ALA A 72 7.61 0.11 -4.14
CA ALA A 72 7.44 0.78 -2.85
C ALA A 72 7.73 2.29 -2.95
N LYS A 73 8.78 2.69 -3.67
CA LYS A 73 9.09 4.12 -3.92
C LYS A 73 7.95 4.83 -4.65
N LEU A 74 7.38 4.19 -5.68
CA LEU A 74 6.23 4.74 -6.41
C LEU A 74 5.02 4.94 -5.48
N TRP A 75 4.66 3.93 -4.69
CA TRP A 75 3.53 4.02 -3.78
C TRP A 75 3.77 5.06 -2.67
N MET A 76 4.99 5.15 -2.13
CA MET A 76 5.38 6.18 -1.15
C MET A 76 5.19 7.60 -1.71
N SER A 77 5.59 7.84 -2.97
CA SER A 77 5.34 9.12 -3.64
C SER A 77 3.86 9.48 -3.61
N TRP A 78 2.96 8.53 -3.88
CA TRP A 78 1.52 8.81 -3.83
C TRP A 78 1.03 9.15 -2.42
N VAL A 79 1.59 8.52 -1.39
CA VAL A 79 1.25 8.85 0.01
C VAL A 79 1.73 10.25 0.39
N ASP A 80 2.87 10.69 -0.16
CA ASP A 80 3.43 12.01 0.12
C ASP A 80 2.75 13.12 -0.71
N ASP A 81 2.35 12.83 -1.95
CA ASP A 81 1.66 13.77 -2.85
C ASP A 81 0.20 14.05 -2.43
N GLY A 82 -0.50 13.05 -1.89
CA GLY A 82 -1.87 13.16 -1.33
C GLY A 82 -1.98 13.99 -0.05
N ARG A 83 -0.98 14.83 0.24
CA ARG A 83 -0.93 15.72 1.41
C ARG A 83 -1.14 17.19 1.03
N SER A 84 -1.57 17.44 -0.20
CA SER A 84 -1.77 18.78 -0.78
C SER A 84 -3.12 19.42 -0.41
#